data_AF-A0ABD0QH86-F1
#
_entry.id   AF-A0ABD0QH86-F1
#
_cell.length_a   1.000
_cell.length_b   1.000
_cell.length_c   1.000
_cell.angle_alpha   90.00
_cell.angle_beta   90.00
_cell.angle_gamma   90.00
#
_symmetry.space_group_name_H-M   'P 1'
#
loop_
_entity.id
_entity.type
_entity.pdbx_description
1 polymer ?
#
loop_
_entity_poly.entity_id
_entity_poly.type
_entity_poly.pdbx_seq_one_letter_code
_entity_poly.pdbx_strand_id
1 'polypeptide(L)' 'MDNPAVLLLLLEQGNRSLVDHTKDFVYLAPLTHYPDSCLCTFYRAGLNIATKAQLIADYIEWVLV' A
#
# COMPACT_ATOMS: atom_id res chain seq x y z
N MET A 1 20.29 4.86 -8.73
CA MET A 1 19.75 4.91 -7.35
C MET A 1 18.47 4.11 -7.42
N ASP A 2 18.58 2.79 -7.64
CA ASP A 2 17.45 1.99 -8.18
C ASP A 2 17.40 0.65 -7.43
N ASN A 3 17.25 0.70 -6.11
CA ASN A 3 16.97 -0.51 -5.33
C ASN A 3 15.46 -0.59 -5.11
N PRO A 4 14.75 -1.55 -5.74
CA PRO A 4 13.30 -1.71 -5.59
C PRO A 4 12.85 -1.86 -4.14
N ALA A 5 13.68 -2.45 -3.28
CA ALA A 5 13.38 -2.59 -1.87
C ALA A 5 13.33 -1.23 -1.15
N VAL A 6 14.27 -0.34 -1.46
CA VAL A 6 14.28 1.03 -0.91
C VAL A 6 13.14 1.85 -1.48
N LEU A 7 12.88 1.74 -2.79
CA LEU A 7 11.75 2.43 -3.43
C LEU A 7 10.41 2.01 -2.85
N LEU A 8 10.22 0.71 -2.56
CA LEU A 8 8.99 0.18 -1.96
C LEU A 8 8.81 0.66 -0.51
N LEU A 9 9.89 0.70 0.28
CA LEU A 9 9.84 1.20 1.66
C LEU A 9 9.47 2.69 1.75
N LEU A 10 9.86 3.48 0.75
CA LEU A 10 9.61 4.92 0.69
C LEU A 10 8.37 5.26 -0.16
N LEU A 11 7.62 4.26 -0.61
CA LEU A 11 6.46 4.48 -1.46
C LEU A 11 5.28 5.02 -0.64
N GLU A 12 5.05 6.32 -0.73
CA GLU A 12 3.90 6.97 -0.12
C GLU A 12 2.79 7.25 -1.14
N GLN A 13 1.53 7.10 -0.74
CA GLN A 13 0.39 7.45 -1.58
C GLN A 13 0.35 8.98 -1.81
N GLY A 14 0.60 9.76 -0.76
CA GLY A 14 0.44 11.23 -0.80
C GLY A 14 -0.95 11.62 -1.29
N ASN A 15 -1.01 12.52 -2.28
CA ASN A 15 -2.25 12.97 -2.92
C ASN A 15 -2.67 12.11 -4.12
N ARG A 16 -1.98 10.99 -4.39
CA ARG A 16 -2.29 10.12 -5.53
C ARG A 16 -3.50 9.24 -5.24
N SER A 17 -4.14 8.77 -6.32
CA SER A 17 -5.23 7.81 -6.22
C SER A 17 -4.75 6.51 -5.58
N LEU A 18 -5.65 5.79 -4.91
CA LEU A 18 -5.35 4.45 -4.38
C LEU A 18 -4.90 3.51 -5.51
N VAL A 19 -5.52 3.61 -6.68
CA VAL A 19 -5.21 2.77 -7.85
C VAL A 19 -3.77 2.99 -8.30
N ASP A 20 -3.33 4.23 -8.46
CA ASP A 20 -1.98 4.52 -8.95
C ASP A 20 -0.91 4.12 -7.93
N HIS A 21 -1.14 4.41 -6.65
CA HIS A 21 -0.25 3.94 -5.58
C HIS A 21 -0.15 2.41 -5.56
N THR A 22 -1.28 1.71 -5.76
CA THR A 22 -1.31 0.24 -5.77
C THR A 22 -0.58 -0.33 -6.98
N LYS A 23 -0.72 0.29 -8.16
CA LYS A 23 0.03 -0.12 -9.36
C LYS A 23 1.54 -0.06 -9.12
N ASP A 24 2.03 1.04 -8.55
CA ASP A 24 3.45 1.19 -8.22
C ASP A 24 3.90 0.14 -7.19
N PHE A 25 3.07 -0.10 -6.16
CA PHE A 25 3.39 -1.10 -5.14
C PHE A 25 3.48 -2.51 -5.74
N VAL A 26 2.49 -2.91 -6.54
CA VAL A 26 2.43 -4.23 -7.21
C VAL A 26 3.55 -4.38 -8.23
N TYR A 27 3.99 -3.29 -8.87
CA TYR A 27 5.14 -3.31 -9.75
C TYR A 27 6.46 -3.54 -8.98
N LEU A 28 6.63 -2.89 -7.82
CA LEU A 28 7.86 -2.98 -7.03
C LEU A 28 7.96 -4.26 -6.18
N ALA A 29 6.86 -4.75 -5.61
CA ALA A 29 6.87 -5.84 -4.63
C ALA A 29 7.57 -7.14 -5.13
N PRO A 30 7.32 -7.62 -6.36
CA PRO A 30 7.97 -8.83 -6.90
C PRO A 30 9.47 -8.67 -7.10
N LEU A 31 9.98 -7.43 -7.12
CA LEU A 31 11.40 -7.12 -7.28
C LEU A 31 12.15 -7.08 -5.94
N THR A 32 11.48 -7.45 -4.84
CA THR A 32 12.04 -7.47 -3.48
C THR A 32 12.05 -8.89 -2.92
N HIS A 33 12.78 -9.10 -1.83
CA HIS A 33 12.80 -10.38 -1.09
C HIS A 33 12.03 -10.30 0.24
N TYR A 34 11.13 -9.32 0.39
CA TYR A 34 10.37 -9.17 1.62
C TYR A 34 9.31 -10.26 1.75
N PRO A 35 9.08 -10.81 2.95
CA PRO A 35 7.92 -11.66 3.22
C PRO A 35 6.61 -10.91 2.96
N ASP A 36 5.56 -11.64 2.58
CA ASP A 36 4.23 -11.08 2.34
C ASP A 36 3.69 -10.27 3.54
N SER A 37 3.97 -10.72 4.77
CA SER A 37 3.58 -9.99 5.98
C SER A 37 4.23 -8.60 6.08
N CYS A 38 5.48 -8.47 5.65
CA CYS A 38 6.17 -7.19 5.54
C CYS A 38 5.57 -6.34 4.43
N LEU A 39 5.30 -6.91 3.26
CA LEU A 39 4.69 -6.21 2.13
C LEU A 39 3.30 -5.64 2.50
N CYS A 40 2.46 -6.42 3.18
CA CYS A 40 1.17 -5.95 3.70
C CYS A 40 1.34 -4.75 4.65
N THR A 41 2.36 -4.81 5.51
CA THR A 41 2.67 -3.72 6.46
C THR A 41 3.13 -2.47 5.72
N PHE A 42 4.01 -2.60 4.73
CA PHE A 42 4.52 -1.48 3.95
C PHE A 42 3.45 -0.81 3.10
N TYR A 43 2.63 -1.60 2.40
CA TYR A 43 1.50 -1.09 1.63
C TYR A 43 0.57 -0.28 2.53
N ARG A 44 0.16 -0.86 3.67
CA ARG A 44 -0.70 -0.16 4.64
C ARG A 44 -0.03 1.09 5.21
N ALA A 45 1.27 1.05 5.50
CA ALA A 45 2.00 2.20 6.02
C ALA A 45 1.99 3.37 5.03
N GLY A 46 2.23 3.09 3.73
CA GLY A 46 2.29 4.07 2.65
C GLY A 46 0.95 4.73 2.28
N LEU A 47 -0.19 4.15 2.66
CA LEU A 47 -1.51 4.77 2.41
C LEU A 47 -1.70 6.07 3.20
N ASN A 48 -2.39 7.03 2.60
CA ASN A 48 -2.74 8.28 3.29
C ASN A 48 -3.88 8.05 4.31
N ILE A 49 -4.09 9.04 5.18
CA ILE A 49 -5.06 8.95 6.28
C ILE A 49 -6.49 8.76 5.76
N ALA A 50 -6.88 9.48 4.71
CA ALA A 50 -8.23 9.43 4.15
C ALA A 50 -8.56 8.05 3.58
N THR A 51 -7.64 7.47 2.80
CA THR A 51 -7.79 6.13 2.25
C THR A 51 -7.80 5.06 3.35
N LYS A 52 -6.95 5.18 4.37
CA LYS A 52 -6.99 4.27 5.53
C LYS A 52 -8.35 4.31 6.22
N ALA A 53 -8.94 5.49 6.40
CA ALA A 53 -10.26 5.65 7.01
C ALA A 53 -11.36 5.02 6.15
N GLN A 54 -11.31 5.23 4.82
CA GLN A 54 -12.29 4.66 3.89
C GLN A 54 -12.26 3.12 3.91
N LEU A 55 -11.07 2.50 3.84
CA LEU A 55 -10.96 1.04 3.85
C LEU A 55 -11.52 0.40 5.14
N ILE A 56 -11.38 1.09 6.28
CA ILE A 56 -11.99 0.64 7.54
C ILE A 56 -13.51 0.73 7.46
N ALA A 57 -14.04 1.85 6.92
CA ALA A 57 -15.47 2.03 6.76
C ALA A 57 -16.07 0.96 5.83
N ASP A 58 -15.44 0.72 4.68
CA ASP A 58 -15.87 -0.29 3.69
C ASP A 58 -15.84 -1.71 4.30
N TYR A 59 -14.82 -2.02 5.10
CA TYR A 59 -14.74 -3.30 5.80
C TYR A 59 -15.87 -3.47 6.83
N ILE A 60 -16.14 -2.41 7.61
CA ILE A 60 -17.24 -2.44 8.59
C ILE A 60 -18.58 -2.61 7.88
N GLU A 61 -18.82 -1.88 6.79
CA GLU A 61 -20.03 -2.02 5.98
C GLU A 61 -20.18 -3.45 5.46
N TRP A 62 -19.12 -4.02 4.87
CA TRP A 62 -19.15 -5.40 4.36
C TRP A 62 -19.43 -6.45 5.45
N VAL A 63 -18.92 -6.27 6.67
CA VAL A 63 -19.16 -7.22 7.78
C VAL A 63 -20.59 -7.12 8.35
N LEU A 64 -21.22 -5.95 8.24
CA LEU A 64 -22.52 -5.67 8.85
C LEU A 64 -23.71 -5.97 7.90
N VAL A 65 -23.45 -6.33 6.65
CA VAL A 65 -24.44 -6.69 5.62
C VAL A 65 -24.41 -8.19 5.36
#